data_AF-A0A930YTE6-F1
#
_entry.id   AF-A0A930YTE6-F1
#
_cell.length_a   1.000
_cell.length_b   1.000
_cell.length_c   1.000
_cell.angle_alpha   90.00
_cell.angle_beta   90.00
_cell.angle_gamma   90.00
#
_symmetry.space_group_name_H-M   'P 1'
#
loop_
_entity.id
_entity.type
_entity.pdbx_description
1 polymer ?
#
loop_
_entity_poly.entity_id
_entity_poly.type
_entity_poly.pdbx_seq_one_letter_code
_entity_poly.pdbx_strand_id
1 'polypeptide(L)'
;MDISQVKKVVVAGGGVLGSQIAFQTAYRGYETTIWLRSEASIERARPKIEHLREVYLNTLEAMKSDPKAYAYGLIAQDEITPE
;
A
#
# COMPACT_ATOMS: atom_id res chain seq x y z
N MET A 1 12.06 14.02 -15.62
CA MET A 1 10.89 13.13 -15.78
C MET A 1 9.88 13.58 -14.76
N ASP A 2 8.66 13.90 -15.19
CA ASP A 2 7.62 14.27 -14.25
C ASP A 2 7.00 13.01 -13.64
N ILE A 3 6.66 13.05 -12.34
CA ILE A 3 6.11 11.88 -11.65
C ILE A 3 4.77 11.43 -12.27
N SER A 4 3.99 12.37 -12.83
CA SER A 4 2.74 12.07 -13.56
C SER A 4 2.95 11.25 -14.83
N GLN A 5 4.19 11.16 -15.35
CA GLN A 5 4.51 10.38 -16.54
C GLN A 5 4.83 8.92 -16.22
N VAL A 6 4.95 8.55 -14.94
CA VAL A 6 5.19 7.15 -14.52
C VAL A 6 3.91 6.35 -14.72
N LYS A 7 3.94 5.42 -15.68
CA LYS A 7 2.78 4.55 -16.00
C LYS A 7 2.81 3.21 -15.26
N LYS A 8 4.01 2.63 -15.08
CA LYS A 8 4.21 1.33 -14.46
C LYS A 8 5.36 1.37 -13.47
N VAL A 9 5.18 0.74 -12.32
CA VAL A 9 6.20 0.61 -11.29
C VAL A 9 6.49 -0.87 -11.06
N VAL A 10 7.77 -1.24 -11.10
CA VAL A 10 8.22 -2.59 -10.74
C VAL A 10 9.02 -2.51 -9.46
N VAL A 11 8.57 -3.22 -8.42
CA VAL A 11 9.30 -3.37 -7.17
C VAL A 11 10.02 -4.71 -7.17
N ALA A 12 11.35 -4.66 -7.15
CA ALA A 12 12.18 -5.87 -7.11
C ALA A 12 12.27 -6.40 -5.67
N GLY A 13 11.47 -7.43 -5.37
CA GLY A 13 11.43 -8.09 -4.06
C GLY A 13 10.12 -7.86 -3.29
N GLY A 14 9.63 -8.94 -2.66
CA GLY A 14 8.42 -8.99 -1.84
C GLY A 14 8.71 -9.37 -0.38
N GLY A 15 9.85 -8.89 0.14
CA GLY A 15 10.13 -8.89 1.57
C GLY A 15 9.27 -7.85 2.30
N VAL A 16 9.57 -7.56 3.57
CA VAL A 16 8.77 -6.61 4.37
C VAL A 16 8.65 -5.25 3.69
N LEU A 17 9.78 -4.59 3.40
CA LEU A 17 9.80 -3.27 2.77
C LEU A 17 9.27 -3.29 1.32
N GLY A 18 9.65 -4.31 0.55
CA GLY A 18 9.22 -4.43 -0.84
C GLY A 18 7.69 -4.54 -0.98
N SER A 19 7.05 -5.32 -0.10
CA SER A 19 5.59 -5.40 -0.05
C SER A 19 4.94 -4.09 0.38
N GLN A 20 5.51 -3.38 1.37
CA GLN A 20 4.98 -2.07 1.82
C GLN A 20 5.06 -1.01 0.72
N ILE A 21 6.22 -0.90 0.05
CA ILE A 21 6.43 0.04 -1.06
C ILE A 21 5.47 -0.29 -2.20
N ALA A 22 5.37 -1.56 -2.59
CA ALA A 22 4.48 -1.98 -3.66
C ALA A 22 3.02 -1.69 -3.34
N PHE A 23 2.58 -1.99 -2.12
CA PHE A 23 1.21 -1.75 -1.69
C PHE A 23 0.86 -0.26 -1.69
N GLN A 24 1.70 0.59 -1.09
CA GLN A 24 1.46 2.03 -1.09
C GLN A 24 1.48 2.61 -2.51
N THR A 25 2.38 2.12 -3.37
CA THR A 25 2.45 2.57 -4.77
C THR A 25 1.17 2.21 -5.53
N ALA A 26 0.67 0.98 -5.36
CA ALA A 26 -0.60 0.55 -5.94
C ALA A 26 -1.80 1.32 -5.38
N TYR A 27 -1.82 1.56 -4.06
CA TYR A 27 -2.85 2.33 -3.38
C TYR A 27 -2.95 3.76 -3.90
N ARG A 28 -1.82 4.38 -4.29
CA ARG A 28 -1.78 5.71 -4.92
C ARG A 28 -2.16 5.73 -6.40
N GLY A 29 -2.57 4.58 -6.97
CA GLY A 29 -3.14 4.51 -8.33
C GLY A 29 -2.15 4.12 -9.44
N TYR A 30 -0.92 3.72 -9.11
CA TYR A 30 0.06 3.28 -10.13
C TYR A 30 -0.09 1.78 -10.43
N GLU A 31 0.00 1.40 -11.72
CA GLU A 31 0.11 0.00 -12.13
C GLU A 31 1.42 -0.58 -11.57
N THR A 32 1.30 -1.44 -10.55
CA THR A 32 2.45 -1.91 -9.76
C THR A 32 2.63 -3.41 -9.88
N THR A 33 3.85 -3.85 -10.20
CA THR A 33 4.23 -5.26 -10.26
C THR A 33 5.33 -5.54 -9.23
N ILE A 34 5.17 -6.62 -8.46
CA ILE A 34 6.24 -7.11 -7.58
C ILE A 34 7.00 -8.20 -8.32
N TRP A 35 8.26 -7.95 -8.65
CA TRP A 35 9.11 -8.94 -9.29
C TRP A 35 9.76 -9.85 -8.24
N LEU A 36 9.62 -11.16 -8.44
CA LEU A 36 10.11 -12.20 -7.54
C LEU A 36 10.77 -13.32 -8.34
N ARG A 37 11.83 -13.90 -7.79
CA ARG A 37 12.69 -14.86 -8.50
C ARG A 37 12.11 -16.29 -8.65
N SER A 38 11.02 -16.61 -7.97
CA SER A 38 10.42 -17.96 -7.96
C SER A 38 8.99 -17.97 -7.44
N GLU A 39 8.22 -19.00 -7.80
CA GLU A 39 6.86 -19.25 -7.28
C GLU A 39 6.82 -19.28 -5.74
N ALA A 40 7.77 -19.98 -5.11
CA ALA A 40 7.86 -20.01 -3.65
C ALA A 40 8.05 -18.60 -3.05
N SER A 41 8.69 -17.68 -3.78
CA SER A 41 8.84 -16.29 -3.33
C SER A 41 7.52 -15.53 -3.47
N ILE A 42 6.75 -15.78 -4.53
CA ILE A 42 5.39 -15.23 -4.74
C ILE A 42 4.47 -15.64 -3.60
N GLU A 43 4.44 -16.93 -3.27
CA GLU A 43 3.60 -17.46 -2.19
C GLU A 43 3.96 -16.88 -0.82
N ARG A 44 5.24 -16.60 -0.55
CA ARG A 44 5.66 -15.90 0.67
C ARG A 44 5.33 -14.40 0.67
N ALA A 45 5.12 -13.79 -0.49
CA ALA A 45 4.81 -12.35 -0.60
C ALA A 45 3.30 -12.08 -0.48
N ARG A 46 2.45 -12.98 -1.02
CA ARG A 46 0.98 -12.89 -0.96
C ARG A 46 0.42 -12.55 0.42
N PRO A 47 0.74 -13.28 1.52
CA PRO A 47 0.16 -12.99 2.83
C PRO A 47 0.58 -11.61 3.36
N LYS A 48 1.72 -11.05 2.92
CA LYS A 48 2.11 -9.69 3.30
C LYS A 48 1.24 -8.64 2.63
N ILE A 49 0.86 -8.86 1.37
CA ILE A 49 -0.03 -7.96 0.63
C ILE A 49 -1.44 -8.01 1.24
N GLU A 50 -1.95 -9.19 1.58
CA GLU A 50 -3.26 -9.30 2.26
C GLU A 50 -3.23 -8.63 3.64
N HIS A 51 -2.17 -8.87 4.42
CA HIS A 51 -2.02 -8.23 5.72
C HIS A 51 -1.97 -6.69 5.60
N LEU A 52 -1.26 -6.15 4.61
CA LEU A 52 -1.22 -4.70 4.37
C LEU A 52 -2.59 -4.14 3.99
N ARG A 53 -3.39 -4.89 3.23
CA ARG A 53 -4.79 -4.54 2.93
C ARG A 53 -5.62 -4.43 4.21
N GLU A 54 -5.52 -5.41 5.10
CA GLU A 54 -6.21 -5.37 6.40
C GLU A 54 -5.74 -4.19 7.25
N VAL A 55 -4.44 -3.94 7.33
CA VAL A 55 -3.88 -2.79 8.05
C VAL A 55 -4.45 -1.48 7.52
N TYR A 56 -4.49 -1.30 6.19
CA TYR A 56 -5.00 -0.06 5.59
C TYR A 56 -6.49 0.13 5.88
N LEU A 57 -7.29 -0.93 5.75
CA LEU A 57 -8.72 -0.87 6.06
C LEU A 57 -8.95 -0.52 7.54
N ASN A 58 -8.26 -1.19 8.45
CA ASN A 58 -8.39 -0.94 9.89
C ASN A 58 -7.94 0.48 10.28
N THR A 59 -6.85 0.97 9.68
CA THR A 59 -6.40 2.34 9.91
C THR A 59 -7.39 3.36 9.38
N LEU A 60 -7.92 3.19 8.16
CA LEU A 60 -8.94 4.07 7.60
C LEU A 60 -10.21 4.08 8.44
N GLU A 61 -10.63 2.93 8.98
CA GLU A 61 -11.79 2.85 9.87
C GLU A 61 -11.55 3.60 11.18
N ALA A 62 -10.41 3.34 11.83
CA ALA A 62 -10.05 4.01 13.08
C ALA A 62 -9.94 5.53 12.92
N MET A 63 -9.51 6.01 11.75
CA MET A 63 -9.39 7.43 11.44
C MET A 63 -10.73 8.19 11.41
N LYS A 64 -11.87 7.50 11.23
CA LYS A 64 -13.19 8.14 11.24
C LYS A 64 -13.58 8.68 12.62
N SER A 65 -13.07 8.07 13.69
CA SER A 65 -13.48 8.35 15.07
C SER A 65 -12.33 8.72 16.01
N ASP A 66 -11.09 8.29 15.73
CA ASP A 66 -9.90 8.63 16.52
C ASP A 66 -8.90 9.50 15.73
N PRO A 67 -8.80 10.81 16.03
CA PRO A 67 -7.79 11.68 15.42
C PRO A 67 -6.34 11.21 15.63
N LYS A 68 -6.04 10.42 16.66
CA LYS A 68 -4.69 9.88 16.90
C LYS A 68 -4.36 8.71 15.97
N ALA A 69 -5.35 8.09 15.34
CA ALA A 69 -5.16 7.03 14.37
C ALA A 69 -4.72 7.56 12.99
N TYR A 70 -4.63 8.89 12.80
CA TYR A 70 -4.25 9.50 11.53
C TYR A 70 -2.89 9.00 11.03
N ALA A 71 -2.91 8.35 9.86
CA ALA A 71 -1.72 7.86 9.17
C ALA A 71 -1.48 8.66 7.89
N TYR A 72 -0.32 9.31 7.83
CA TYR A 72 0.10 10.06 6.64
C TYR A 72 0.21 9.16 5.41
N GLY A 73 -0.29 9.66 4.28
CA GLY A 73 -0.16 9.01 2.97
C GLY A 73 -1.33 8.08 2.60
N LEU A 74 -2.25 7.82 3.52
CA LEU A 74 -3.51 7.13 3.21
C LEU A 74 -4.51 8.11 2.59
N ILE A 75 -5.04 9.04 3.37
CA ILE A 75 -6.04 10.02 2.94
C ILE A 75 -5.69 11.42 3.47
N ALA A 76 -6.14 12.49 2.80
CA ALA A 76 -5.96 13.84 3.31
C ALA A 76 -6.85 14.08 4.54
N GLN A 77 -6.43 14.94 5.47
CA GLN A 77 -7.16 15.17 6.73
C GLN A 77 -8.56 15.75 6.51
N ASP A 78 -8.70 16.60 5.51
CA ASP A 78 -9.95 17.25 5.12
C ASP A 78 -10.90 16.32 4.35
N GLU A 79 -10.40 15.17 3.88
CA GLU A 79 -11.19 14.13 3.20
C GLU A 79 -11.69 13.04 4.16
N ILE A 80 -11.37 13.12 5.47
CA ILE A 80 -11.86 12.17 6.47
C ILE A 80 -13.33 12.46 6.76
N THR A 81 -14.20 11.52 6.42
CA THR A 81 -15.62 11.57 6.76
C THR A 81 -15.83 11.04 8.19
N PRO A 82 -16.38 11.85 9.12
CA PRO A 82 -16.81 11.35 10.43
C PRO A 82 -17.90 10.28 10.28
N GLU A 83 -18.04 9.42 11.29
CA GLU A 83 -19.20 8.52 11.42
C GLU A 83 -20.53 9.28 11.60
#